data_AF-C9RPR6-F1
#
_entry.id   AF-C9RPR6-F1
#
_cell.length_a   1.000
_cell.length_b   1.000
_cell.length_c   1.000
_cell.angle_alpha   90.00
_cell.angle_beta   90.00
_cell.angle_gamma   90.00
#
_symmetry.space_group_name_H-M   'P 1'
#
loop_
_entity.id
_entity.type
_entity.pdbx_description
1 polymer ?
#
loop_
_entity_poly.entity_id
_entity_poly.type
_entity_poly.pdbx_seq_one_letter_code
_entity_poly.pdbx_strand_id
1 'polypeptide(L)'
;MNTVLNLKNTVLLAAAASFFSIVGCSSEESIVYSNENNPVFRDGKIIDPRDNNSYGVALIGDLYWMTENLRYADSVSTKNLAGNTWCHEDDAKCEKYGRLYSWTAALDYDKKFNSASVGYVSSTKGICPNGWRIPSGNDWLSLVNYVETNNGGEGSGTSLKSTETWSASDEVRKPTNRFGFGAKASGRRNNDGETFMSTGRIAFFWSSNEHDNGTAEGWQLRHDVGVIQLGNFYKDHGLAVRCVANKNSANIVTGKDVLDSSYLEKIPQDYGTLKIGDQSYRTIEIDGVTWMADNVNVNDDGSSCYNDDKEYCKEFGRLYSYEAALKICPDGWQLPTKTQYSSLKMYAKTNAALRSTSGWSNNASKGLNFWGFDAKPAGGMDGKDFFDLKASAYFWVNENLSDESKASTFWINYYDQVPSFMSYDKKNKYSVRCVKK
;
A
#
# COMPACT_ATOMS: atom_id res chain seq x y z
N MET A 1 -24.48 47.66 -49.17
CA MET A 1 -23.23 47.49 -49.94
C MET A 1 -22.96 46.00 -50.02
N ASN A 2 -23.43 45.33 -51.08
CA ASN A 2 -22.64 44.86 -52.23
C ASN A 2 -21.50 43.92 -51.77
N THR A 3 -21.35 42.65 -52.19
CA THR A 3 -21.65 42.07 -53.51
C THR A 3 -21.68 40.52 -53.44
N VAL A 4 -22.39 39.93 -54.40
CA VAL A 4 -22.64 38.51 -54.71
C VAL A 4 -21.50 37.87 -55.52
N LEU A 5 -21.34 36.53 -55.46
CA LEU A 5 -21.05 35.54 -56.55
C LEU A 5 -20.34 34.30 -55.95
N ASN A 6 -20.95 33.11 -55.74
CA ASN A 6 -21.60 32.11 -56.61
C ASN A 6 -20.63 31.38 -57.57
N LEU A 7 -20.34 30.10 -57.30
CA LEU A 7 -19.93 29.13 -58.32
C LEU A 7 -20.53 27.74 -58.04
N LYS A 8 -21.07 27.16 -59.12
CA LYS A 8 -21.95 25.99 -59.18
C LYS A 8 -21.21 24.64 -59.24
N ASN A 9 -21.86 23.65 -58.63
CA ASN A 9 -21.96 22.21 -58.90
C ASN A 9 -21.32 21.59 -60.16
N THR A 10 -20.74 20.40 -59.95
CA THR A 10 -20.90 19.14 -60.75
C THR A 10 -20.49 17.97 -59.80
N VAL A 11 -21.39 17.10 -59.30
CA VAL A 11 -22.04 15.91 -59.94
C VAL A 11 -20.98 14.86 -60.31
N LEU A 12 -20.97 13.56 -59.96
CA LEU A 12 -21.93 12.48 -59.64
C LEU A 12 -21.09 11.36 -58.96
N LEU A 13 -21.57 10.60 -57.97
CA LEU A 13 -22.04 9.22 -58.20
C LEU A 13 -22.82 8.71 -56.99
N ALA A 14 -24.01 8.19 -57.29
CA ALA A 14 -24.98 7.59 -56.39
C ALA A 14 -24.89 6.06 -56.43
N ALA A 15 -25.18 5.41 -55.31
CA ALA A 15 -26.02 4.21 -55.14
C ALA A 15 -25.73 3.57 -53.77
N ALA A 16 -26.66 3.02 -52.99
CA ALA A 16 -28.12 3.04 -52.92
C ALA A 16 -28.47 2.25 -51.64
N ALA A 17 -29.52 2.70 -50.92
CA ALA A 17 -30.47 1.88 -50.14
C ALA A 17 -29.92 0.94 -49.03
N SER A 18 -30.45 0.84 -47.81
CA SER A 18 -31.70 1.28 -47.20
C SER A 18 -31.83 0.57 -45.84
N PHE A 19 -32.69 1.14 -44.98
CA PHE A 19 -33.53 0.46 -43.98
C PHE A 19 -33.13 0.37 -42.50
N PHE A 20 -34.12 0.82 -41.72
CA PHE A 20 -34.48 0.60 -40.32
C PHE A 20 -33.78 1.38 -39.20
N SER A 21 -34.51 2.42 -38.80
CA SER A 21 -34.68 2.94 -37.45
C SER A 21 -34.77 1.85 -36.38
N ILE A 22 -33.91 1.94 -35.37
CA ILE A 22 -34.26 1.62 -33.99
C ILE A 22 -33.75 2.76 -33.12
N VAL A 23 -34.67 3.36 -32.36
CA VAL A 23 -34.36 4.29 -31.27
C VAL A 23 -33.63 3.48 -30.20
N GLY A 24 -32.34 3.74 -30.05
CA GLY A 24 -31.53 3.31 -28.91
C GLY A 24 -30.91 4.56 -28.32
N CYS A 25 -31.34 4.93 -27.12
CA CYS A 25 -30.76 5.99 -26.32
C CYS A 25 -29.29 5.62 -26.03
N SER A 26 -28.34 6.10 -26.85
CA SER A 26 -26.94 6.04 -26.49
C SER A 26 -26.63 7.32 -25.74
N SER A 27 -26.41 7.17 -24.44
CA SER A 27 -25.73 8.13 -23.58
C SER A 27 -24.72 8.93 -24.39
N GLU A 28 -24.74 10.25 -24.26
CA GLU A 28 -23.57 11.07 -24.56
C GLU A 28 -22.38 10.35 -23.92
N GLU A 29 -21.55 9.71 -24.74
CA GLU A 29 -20.20 9.37 -24.32
C GLU A 29 -19.55 10.71 -24.08
N SER A 30 -19.53 11.11 -22.81
CA SER A 30 -18.63 12.15 -22.36
C SER A 30 -17.24 11.64 -22.71
N ILE A 31 -16.70 12.18 -23.80
CA ILE A 31 -15.28 12.09 -24.09
C ILE A 31 -14.60 12.75 -22.89
N VAL A 32 -14.18 11.93 -21.94
CA VAL A 32 -13.30 12.36 -20.86
C VAL A 32 -12.01 12.73 -21.57
N TYR A 33 -11.82 14.03 -21.79
CA TYR A 33 -10.52 14.57 -22.15
C TYR A 33 -9.56 14.22 -21.01
N SER A 34 -8.85 13.10 -21.14
CA SER A 34 -7.71 12.81 -20.29
C SER A 34 -6.70 13.91 -20.57
N ASN A 35 -6.52 14.84 -19.64
CA ASN A 35 -5.33 15.70 -19.66
C ASN A 35 -4.12 14.77 -19.76
N GLU A 36 -3.36 14.84 -20.85
CA GLU A 36 -2.14 14.03 -21.14
C GLU A 36 -1.05 14.17 -20.06
N ASN A 37 -1.29 14.98 -19.03
CA ASN A 37 -0.39 15.29 -17.94
C ASN A 37 -0.68 14.52 -16.64
N ASN A 38 -1.78 13.78 -16.54
CA ASN A 38 -2.13 13.06 -15.31
C ASN A 38 -1.67 11.61 -15.38
N PRO A 39 -1.09 11.05 -14.29
CA PRO A 39 -0.71 9.65 -14.27
C PRO A 39 -1.95 8.75 -14.32
N VAL A 40 -1.84 7.67 -15.09
CA VAL A 40 -2.88 6.66 -15.26
C VAL A 40 -2.47 5.38 -14.56
N PHE A 41 -3.24 4.94 -13.57
CA PHE A 41 -3.02 3.69 -12.84
C PHE A 41 -3.79 2.53 -13.44
N ARG A 42 -3.14 1.37 -13.52
CA ARG A 42 -3.74 0.08 -13.89
C ARG A 42 -3.22 -0.99 -12.93
N ASP A 43 -4.12 -1.59 -12.16
CA ASP A 43 -3.80 -2.65 -11.19
C ASP A 43 -2.65 -2.29 -10.24
N GLY A 44 -2.69 -1.07 -9.69
CA GLY A 44 -1.66 -0.57 -8.78
C GLY A 44 -0.33 -0.20 -9.44
N LYS A 45 -0.27 -0.14 -10.77
CA LYS A 45 0.96 0.16 -11.52
C LYS A 45 0.79 1.34 -12.48
N ILE A 46 1.91 1.94 -12.85
CA ILE A 46 2.05 2.79 -14.03
C ILE A 46 2.92 2.10 -15.08
N ILE A 47 2.71 2.49 -16.33
CA ILE A 47 3.61 2.19 -17.45
C ILE A 47 4.11 3.54 -17.96
N ASP A 48 5.43 3.74 -17.95
CA ASP A 48 6.05 4.93 -18.49
C ASP A 48 6.06 4.85 -20.02
N PRO A 49 5.35 5.74 -20.74
CA PRO A 49 5.24 5.65 -22.20
C PRO A 49 6.55 5.98 -22.93
N ARG A 50 7.55 6.53 -22.23
CA ARG A 50 8.83 6.92 -22.84
C ARG A 50 9.74 5.73 -23.08
N ASP A 51 9.62 4.68 -22.27
CA ASP A 51 10.50 3.50 -22.30
C ASP A 51 9.80 2.16 -22.03
N ASN A 52 8.48 2.17 -21.85
CA ASN A 52 7.63 1.04 -21.48
C ASN A 52 7.99 0.35 -20.16
N ASN A 53 8.78 0.99 -19.28
CA ASN A 53 9.00 0.46 -17.95
C ASN A 53 7.71 0.51 -17.12
N SER A 54 7.43 -0.56 -16.38
CA SER A 54 6.33 -0.60 -15.41
C SER A 54 6.83 -0.43 -13.98
N TYR A 55 6.09 0.31 -13.18
CA TYR A 55 6.39 0.59 -11.77
C TYR A 55 5.14 0.43 -10.91
N GLY A 56 5.25 -0.26 -9.78
CA GLY A 56 4.21 -0.27 -8.76
C GLY A 56 4.03 1.10 -8.10
N VAL A 57 2.84 1.33 -7.53
CA VAL A 57 2.46 2.58 -6.87
C VAL A 57 1.84 2.31 -5.50
N ALA A 58 2.34 3.03 -4.48
CA ALA A 58 1.76 3.03 -3.14
C ALA A 58 1.34 4.45 -2.74
N LEU A 59 0.23 4.59 -2.03
CA LEU A 59 -0.18 5.86 -1.42
C LEU A 59 0.39 5.90 0.00
N ILE A 60 1.30 6.84 0.25
CA ILE A 60 1.94 7.03 1.56
C ILE A 60 1.74 8.50 1.94
N GLY A 61 0.92 8.74 2.98
CA GLY A 61 0.39 10.07 3.25
C GLY A 61 -0.48 10.57 2.10
N ASP A 62 -0.14 11.74 1.58
CA ASP A 62 -0.90 12.43 0.52
C ASP A 62 -0.25 12.32 -0.88
N LEU A 63 0.77 11.48 -1.01
CA LEU A 63 1.50 11.29 -2.26
C LEU A 63 1.45 9.83 -2.73
N TYR A 64 1.26 9.67 -4.03
CA TYR A 64 1.58 8.41 -4.69
C TYR A 64 3.10 8.33 -4.86
N TRP A 65 3.69 7.23 -4.40
CA TRP A 65 5.10 6.91 -4.55
C TRP A 65 5.27 5.73 -5.49
N MET A 66 6.24 5.80 -6.39
CA MET A 66 6.73 4.59 -7.05
C MET A 66 7.28 3.62 -5.99
N THR A 67 6.96 2.33 -6.10
CA THR A 67 7.47 1.28 -5.20
C THR A 67 8.81 0.70 -5.65
N GLU A 68 9.29 1.14 -6.82
CA GLU A 68 10.53 0.69 -7.46
C GLU A 68 11.40 1.87 -7.91
N ASN A 69 12.71 1.62 -8.05
CA ASN A 69 13.68 2.65 -8.41
C ASN A 69 13.53 2.91 -9.91
N LEU A 70 13.48 4.19 -10.32
CA LEU A 70 13.31 4.58 -11.71
C LEU A 70 14.40 3.94 -12.59
N ARG A 71 14.03 3.47 -13.79
CA ARG A 71 14.95 2.79 -14.74
C ARG A 71 15.15 3.56 -16.06
N TYR A 72 14.51 4.72 -16.22
CA TYR A 72 14.56 5.56 -17.41
C TYR A 72 15.99 5.92 -17.84
N ALA A 73 16.30 5.73 -19.12
CA ALA A 73 17.68 5.77 -19.62
C ALA A 73 17.86 6.46 -20.98
N ASP A 74 16.79 7.04 -21.56
CA ASP A 74 16.86 7.63 -22.90
C ASP A 74 17.71 8.92 -22.90
N SER A 75 18.99 8.76 -23.22
CA SER A 75 19.95 9.85 -23.35
C SER A 75 19.87 10.60 -24.69
N VAL A 76 19.07 10.12 -25.64
CA VAL A 76 18.80 10.82 -26.90
C VAL A 76 17.81 11.95 -26.64
N SER A 77 16.69 11.63 -25.99
CA SER A 77 15.67 12.62 -25.63
C SER A 77 16.08 13.45 -24.42
N THR A 78 16.78 12.86 -23.44
CA THR A 78 17.23 13.53 -22.21
C THR A 78 18.75 13.57 -22.14
N LYS A 79 19.35 14.56 -22.81
CA LYS A 79 20.81 14.64 -23.04
C LYS A 79 21.66 14.63 -21.77
N ASN A 80 21.15 15.16 -20.65
CA ASN A 80 21.89 15.21 -19.40
C ASN A 80 22.10 13.82 -18.76
N LEU A 81 21.38 12.79 -19.21
CA LEU A 81 21.62 11.40 -18.81
C LEU A 81 22.92 10.82 -19.39
N ALA A 82 23.41 11.34 -20.52
CA ALA A 82 24.57 10.77 -21.20
C ALA A 82 25.83 10.80 -20.30
N GLY A 83 26.27 9.61 -19.87
CA GLY A 83 27.43 9.44 -18.98
C GLY A 83 27.16 9.69 -17.49
N ASN A 84 25.92 9.99 -17.11
CA ASN A 84 25.53 10.35 -15.73
C ASN A 84 24.49 9.41 -15.13
N THR A 85 24.40 8.19 -15.66
CA THR A 85 23.49 7.16 -15.18
C THR A 85 24.13 5.78 -15.28
N TRP A 86 23.85 4.92 -14.30
CA TRP A 86 24.56 3.66 -14.12
C TRP A 86 23.62 2.55 -13.64
N CYS A 87 23.83 1.35 -14.16
CA CYS A 87 23.37 0.12 -13.54
C CYS A 87 24.49 -0.49 -12.71
N HIS A 88 24.14 -1.33 -11.75
CA HIS A 88 25.14 -2.16 -11.07
C HIS A 88 25.79 -3.14 -12.05
N GLU A 89 27.05 -3.50 -11.79
CA GLU A 89 27.81 -4.44 -12.62
C GLU A 89 27.12 -5.80 -12.76
N ASP A 90 26.47 -6.29 -11.69
CA ASP A 90 25.71 -7.54 -11.66
C ASP A 90 24.26 -7.42 -12.17
N ASP A 91 23.83 -6.23 -12.60
CA ASP A 91 22.47 -5.91 -13.00
C ASP A 91 22.46 -5.06 -14.28
N ALA A 92 22.96 -5.63 -15.38
CA ALA A 92 23.16 -4.90 -16.64
C ALA A 92 21.90 -4.19 -17.20
N LYS A 93 20.71 -4.58 -16.74
CA LYS A 93 19.42 -3.98 -17.13
C LYS A 93 18.78 -3.11 -16.04
N CYS A 94 19.44 -2.91 -14.90
CA CYS A 94 18.90 -2.16 -13.76
C CYS A 94 17.58 -2.76 -13.19
N GLU A 95 17.29 -4.05 -13.38
CA GLU A 95 16.01 -4.66 -12.97
C GLU A 95 15.97 -4.95 -11.46
N LYS A 96 17.11 -5.40 -10.93
CA LYS A 96 17.24 -5.81 -9.53
C LYS A 96 17.19 -4.60 -8.62
N TYR A 97 18.04 -3.59 -8.83
CA TYR A 97 18.16 -2.44 -7.94
C TYR A 97 17.55 -1.15 -8.50
N GLY A 98 17.18 -1.12 -9.77
CA GLY A 98 16.91 0.13 -10.47
C GLY A 98 18.19 0.84 -10.88
N ARG A 99 18.02 2.01 -11.49
CA ARG A 99 19.10 2.80 -12.07
C ARG A 99 19.56 3.89 -11.09
N LEU A 100 20.86 4.15 -11.09
CA LEU A 100 21.48 5.25 -10.35
C LEU A 100 21.70 6.43 -11.30
N TYR A 101 21.56 7.64 -10.76
CA TYR A 101 21.67 8.90 -11.50
C TYR A 101 22.52 9.88 -10.71
N SER A 102 23.30 10.73 -11.38
CA SER A 102 23.77 11.96 -10.75
C SER A 102 22.59 12.85 -10.38
N TRP A 103 22.76 13.74 -9.41
CA TRP A 103 21.69 14.66 -9.02
C TRP A 103 21.30 15.59 -10.17
N THR A 104 22.29 16.08 -10.91
CA THR A 104 22.07 16.89 -12.13
C THR A 104 21.34 16.11 -13.21
N ALA A 105 21.69 14.85 -13.45
CA ALA A 105 20.98 14.01 -14.42
C ALA A 105 19.54 13.71 -13.97
N ALA A 106 19.31 13.49 -12.67
CA ALA A 106 17.98 13.24 -12.12
C ALA A 106 17.05 14.46 -12.35
N LEU A 107 17.54 15.68 -12.12
CA LEU A 107 16.75 16.90 -12.33
C LEU A 107 16.82 17.46 -13.76
N ASP A 108 17.52 16.77 -14.67
CA ASP A 108 17.76 17.20 -16.06
C ASP A 108 18.49 18.56 -16.17
N TYR A 109 19.51 18.75 -15.35
CA TYR A 109 20.43 19.88 -15.37
C TYR A 109 21.77 19.55 -16.04
N ASP A 110 22.40 20.59 -16.59
CA ASP A 110 23.76 20.49 -17.14
C ASP A 110 24.77 20.10 -16.04
N LYS A 111 25.70 19.21 -16.38
CA LYS A 111 26.73 18.70 -15.45
C LYS A 111 27.59 19.80 -14.81
N LYS A 112 27.67 21.00 -15.38
CA LYS A 112 28.37 22.15 -14.76
C LYS A 112 27.82 22.49 -13.36
N PHE A 113 26.57 22.13 -13.08
CA PHE A 113 25.95 22.33 -11.77
C PHE A 113 26.34 21.26 -10.74
N ASN A 114 27.21 20.31 -11.09
CA ASN A 114 27.81 19.43 -10.10
C ASN A 114 28.68 20.19 -9.08
N SER A 115 29.19 21.38 -9.45
CA SER A 115 30.03 22.24 -8.61
C SER A 115 29.56 23.70 -8.56
N ALA A 116 28.32 23.97 -8.98
CA ALA A 116 27.69 25.28 -8.93
C ALA A 116 26.24 25.18 -8.46
N SER A 117 25.72 26.25 -7.88
CA SER A 117 24.31 26.34 -7.52
C SER A 117 23.42 26.45 -8.76
N VAL A 118 22.31 25.72 -8.78
CA VAL A 118 21.25 25.87 -9.80
C VAL A 118 20.35 27.09 -9.54
N GLY A 119 20.46 27.71 -8.38
CA GLY A 119 19.61 28.83 -7.96
C GLY A 119 18.15 28.41 -7.76
N TYR A 120 17.21 29.24 -8.21
CA TYR A 120 15.78 28.97 -8.03
C TYR A 120 15.29 27.84 -8.95
N VAL A 121 14.81 26.75 -8.33
CA VAL A 121 14.22 25.59 -9.01
C VAL A 121 12.71 25.81 -9.19
N SER A 122 12.28 26.10 -10.42
CA SER A 122 10.86 26.32 -10.76
C SER A 122 10.07 25.05 -11.04
N SER A 123 10.75 23.94 -11.32
CA SER A 123 10.15 22.64 -11.60
C SER A 123 11.05 21.52 -11.09
N THR A 124 10.46 20.57 -10.37
CA THR A 124 11.15 19.37 -9.87
C THR A 124 10.75 18.12 -10.64
N LYS A 125 10.10 18.27 -11.82
CA LYS A 125 9.74 17.13 -12.69
C LYS A 125 10.96 16.23 -12.94
N GLY A 126 12.09 16.85 -13.32
CA GLY A 126 13.30 16.14 -13.69
C GLY A 126 13.02 15.04 -14.72
N ILE A 127 13.62 13.88 -14.50
CA ILE A 127 13.46 12.70 -15.36
C ILE A 127 12.22 11.86 -15.06
N CYS A 128 11.38 12.26 -14.11
CA CYS A 128 10.13 11.56 -13.83
C CYS A 128 9.11 11.73 -14.99
N PRO A 129 8.20 10.77 -15.18
CA PRO A 129 7.19 10.85 -16.24
C PRO A 129 6.23 12.02 -16.02
N ASN A 130 5.46 12.38 -17.05
CA ASN A 130 4.47 13.46 -16.93
C ASN A 130 3.49 13.19 -15.78
N GLY A 131 3.18 14.23 -15.00
CA GLY A 131 2.35 14.12 -13.80
C GLY A 131 3.10 13.64 -12.55
N TRP A 132 4.37 13.29 -12.68
CA TRP A 132 5.27 12.92 -11.60
C TRP A 132 6.44 13.88 -11.49
N ARG A 133 7.10 13.87 -10.33
CA ARG A 133 8.27 14.69 -10.04
C ARG A 133 9.22 13.99 -9.09
N ILE A 134 10.45 14.48 -9.01
CA ILE A 134 11.39 14.09 -7.97
C ILE A 134 10.87 14.63 -6.63
N PRO A 135 10.83 13.81 -5.57
CA PRO A 135 10.42 14.24 -4.25
C PRO A 135 11.39 15.30 -3.71
N SER A 136 10.83 16.36 -3.16
CA SER A 136 11.53 17.37 -2.37
C SER A 136 11.76 16.87 -0.95
N GLY A 137 12.59 17.58 -0.19
CA GLY A 137 12.81 17.34 1.22
C GLY A 137 11.51 17.33 2.02
N ASN A 138 10.55 18.20 1.67
CA ASN A 138 9.23 18.23 2.32
C ASN A 138 8.40 16.97 2.04
N ASP A 139 8.47 16.41 0.82
CA ASP A 139 7.74 15.18 0.49
C ASP A 139 8.29 14.00 1.28
N TRP A 140 9.62 13.91 1.39
CA TRP A 140 10.27 12.92 2.22
C TRP A 140 9.90 13.08 3.69
N LEU A 141 9.94 14.30 4.23
CA LEU A 141 9.52 14.58 5.61
C LEU A 141 8.06 14.17 5.85
N SER A 142 7.15 14.46 4.92
CA SER A 142 5.76 14.01 4.99
C SER A 142 5.64 12.48 4.98
N LEU A 143 6.45 11.78 4.16
CA LEU A 143 6.52 10.32 4.18
C LEU A 143 7.00 9.81 5.53
N VAL A 144 8.08 10.36 6.11
CA VAL A 144 8.59 9.95 7.42
C VAL A 144 7.53 10.14 8.50
N ASN A 145 6.88 11.30 8.54
CA ASN A 145 5.84 11.60 9.53
C ASN A 145 4.65 10.63 9.42
N TYR A 146 4.20 10.36 8.20
CA TYR A 146 3.12 9.40 7.98
C TYR A 146 3.52 8.01 8.48
N VAL A 147 4.72 7.55 8.12
CA VAL A 147 5.20 6.22 8.50
C VAL A 147 5.36 6.10 10.01
N GLU A 148 6.04 7.02 10.69
CA GLU A 148 6.23 6.94 12.14
C GLU A 148 4.91 7.03 12.92
N THR A 149 3.90 7.72 12.38
CA THR A 149 2.57 7.79 13.00
C THR A 149 1.77 6.48 12.86
N ASN A 150 2.05 5.70 11.80
CA ASN A 150 1.22 4.55 11.41
C ASN A 150 1.96 3.20 11.44
N ASN A 151 3.25 3.17 11.81
CA ASN A 151 4.06 1.94 11.79
C ASN A 151 3.99 1.12 13.09
N GLY A 152 3.20 1.55 14.08
CA GLY A 152 3.06 0.82 15.34
C GLY A 152 4.36 0.73 16.16
N GLY A 153 5.33 1.63 15.92
CA GLY A 153 6.60 1.71 16.65
C GLY A 153 7.73 0.81 16.15
N GLU A 154 7.62 0.21 14.96
CA GLU A 154 8.69 -0.66 14.41
C GLU A 154 9.90 0.11 13.84
N GLY A 155 9.76 1.42 13.64
CA GLY A 155 10.75 2.33 13.07
C GLY A 155 10.56 2.55 11.57
N SER A 156 10.61 3.81 11.11
CA SER A 156 10.36 4.16 9.70
C SER A 156 11.25 3.42 8.71
N GLY A 157 12.51 3.19 9.06
CA GLY A 157 13.44 2.47 8.22
C GLY A 157 13.05 1.01 8.09
N THR A 158 12.65 0.36 9.18
CA THR A 158 12.11 -1.01 9.16
C THR A 158 10.91 -1.13 8.23
N SER A 159 9.98 -0.16 8.29
CA SER A 159 8.75 -0.16 7.49
C SER A 159 8.95 0.10 6.00
N LEU A 160 9.98 0.85 5.63
CA LEU A 160 10.23 1.30 4.25
C LEU A 160 11.15 0.38 3.45
N LYS A 161 12.06 -0.32 4.14
CA LYS A 161 12.97 -1.30 3.52
C LYS A 161 12.18 -2.44 2.87
N SER A 162 12.59 -2.84 1.68
CA SER A 162 12.11 -4.10 1.08
C SER A 162 12.48 -5.28 1.98
N THR A 163 11.66 -6.32 1.97
CA THR A 163 11.94 -7.59 2.67
C THR A 163 13.05 -8.40 1.99
N GLU A 164 13.47 -7.97 0.81
CA GLU A 164 14.47 -8.57 -0.05
C GLU A 164 15.68 -7.63 -0.17
N THR A 165 16.85 -8.14 -0.55
CA THR A 165 18.11 -7.40 -0.82
C THR A 165 18.93 -6.88 0.38
N TRP A 166 18.37 -6.77 1.57
CA TRP A 166 19.10 -6.28 2.74
C TRP A 166 19.91 -7.38 3.42
N SER A 167 21.15 -7.04 3.79
CA SER A 167 21.96 -7.85 4.68
C SER A 167 21.29 -7.93 6.04
N ALA A 168 21.40 -9.10 6.70
CA ALA A 168 20.90 -9.26 8.06
C ALA A 168 21.62 -8.31 9.02
N SER A 169 20.92 -7.91 10.08
CA SER A 169 21.46 -7.15 11.21
C SER A 169 20.78 -7.67 12.47
N ASP A 170 21.57 -7.84 13.52
CA ASP A 170 21.06 -8.18 14.85
C ASP A 170 20.69 -6.93 15.67
N GLU A 171 21.03 -5.73 15.18
CA GLU A 171 20.84 -4.46 15.89
C GLU A 171 19.42 -3.90 15.74
N VAL A 172 18.70 -4.30 14.68
CA VAL A 172 17.39 -3.75 14.33
C VAL A 172 16.43 -4.83 13.88
N ARG A 173 15.12 -4.51 13.93
CA ARG A 173 14.08 -5.40 13.41
C ARG A 173 14.28 -5.67 11.92
N LYS A 174 13.88 -6.87 11.49
CA LYS A 174 13.90 -7.26 10.07
C LYS A 174 12.99 -6.32 9.25
N PRO A 175 13.39 -5.95 8.02
CA PRO A 175 12.55 -5.17 7.12
C PRO A 175 11.16 -5.76 6.95
N THR A 176 10.13 -4.90 6.88
CA THR A 176 8.73 -5.35 6.72
C THR A 176 8.07 -4.89 5.43
N ASN A 177 8.59 -3.85 4.79
CA ASN A 177 7.97 -3.19 3.64
C ASN A 177 6.47 -2.86 3.84
N ARG A 178 6.09 -2.51 5.07
CA ARG A 178 4.70 -2.41 5.53
C ARG A 178 3.81 -1.48 4.70
N PHE A 179 4.39 -0.43 4.12
CA PHE A 179 3.67 0.56 3.32
C PHE A 179 3.93 0.42 1.81
N GLY A 180 4.59 -0.65 1.38
CA GLY A 180 4.85 -0.93 -0.03
C GLY A 180 5.97 -0.10 -0.67
N PHE A 181 6.69 0.75 0.08
CA PHE A 181 7.72 1.64 -0.47
C PHE A 181 8.87 0.91 -1.19
N GLY A 182 9.22 -0.29 -0.73
CA GLY A 182 10.11 -1.22 -1.42
C GLY A 182 11.55 -0.74 -1.54
N ALA A 183 12.11 -0.05 -0.54
CA ALA A 183 13.48 0.44 -0.63
C ALA A 183 14.47 -0.71 -0.72
N LYS A 184 15.09 -0.87 -1.89
CA LYS A 184 16.13 -1.86 -2.15
C LYS A 184 17.49 -1.30 -1.74
N ALA A 185 18.34 -2.13 -1.14
CA ALA A 185 19.69 -1.74 -0.71
C ALA A 185 20.65 -1.60 -1.90
N SER A 186 20.38 -0.65 -2.80
CA SER A 186 21.16 -0.42 -4.02
C SER A 186 22.55 0.16 -3.74
N GLY A 187 22.85 0.66 -2.55
CA GLY A 187 24.06 1.43 -2.34
C GLY A 187 24.09 2.69 -3.22
N ARG A 188 25.30 3.18 -3.49
CA ARG A 188 25.55 4.36 -4.32
C ARG A 188 26.79 4.17 -5.18
N ARG A 189 26.94 5.00 -6.21
CA ARG A 189 28.17 5.10 -7.01
C ARG A 189 28.95 6.36 -6.64
N ASN A 190 30.26 6.25 -6.46
CA ASN A 190 31.13 7.41 -6.28
C ASN A 190 31.48 8.07 -7.64
N ASN A 191 32.09 9.25 -7.56
CA ASN A 191 32.59 9.99 -8.71
C ASN A 191 33.96 9.51 -9.21
N ASP A 192 34.59 8.56 -8.50
CA ASP A 192 35.86 7.91 -8.89
C ASP A 192 35.74 7.00 -10.13
N GLY A 193 34.51 6.75 -10.60
CA GLY A 193 34.25 6.15 -11.91
C GLY A 193 33.92 4.66 -11.89
N GLU A 194 34.24 3.93 -10.82
CA GLU A 194 34.10 2.47 -10.80
C GLU A 194 33.57 1.92 -9.46
N THR A 195 33.62 2.69 -8.37
CA THR A 195 33.30 2.14 -7.05
C THR A 195 31.80 2.22 -6.73
N PHE A 196 31.13 1.07 -6.74
CA PHE A 196 29.83 0.89 -6.08
C PHE A 196 30.04 0.60 -4.59
N MET A 197 29.41 1.39 -3.73
CA MET A 197 29.54 1.26 -2.27
C MET A 197 28.23 0.81 -1.64
N SER A 198 28.35 -0.04 -0.62
CA SER A 198 27.26 -0.37 0.31
C SER A 198 26.06 -1.10 -0.30
N THR A 199 26.21 -1.73 -1.46
CA THR A 199 25.20 -2.64 -2.02
C THR A 199 24.85 -3.72 -1.00
N GLY A 200 23.56 -3.96 -0.78
CA GLY A 200 23.05 -4.87 0.23
C GLY A 200 23.03 -4.30 1.65
N ARG A 201 23.57 -3.10 1.89
CA ARG A 201 23.70 -2.50 3.23
C ARG A 201 23.03 -1.15 3.39
N ILE A 202 23.01 -0.32 2.36
CA ILE A 202 22.41 1.01 2.41
C ILE A 202 21.60 1.25 1.13
N ALA A 203 20.47 1.94 1.22
CA ALA A 203 19.75 2.49 0.08
C ALA A 203 19.86 4.01 0.13
N PHE A 204 20.16 4.65 -1.00
CA PHE A 204 20.28 6.10 -1.10
C PHE A 204 19.32 6.63 -2.16
N PHE A 205 18.63 7.71 -1.84
CA PHE A 205 17.65 8.34 -2.71
C PHE A 205 17.90 9.83 -2.82
N TRP A 206 17.78 10.37 -4.04
CA TRP A 206 17.83 11.81 -4.23
C TRP A 206 16.58 12.54 -3.71
N SER A 207 16.80 13.72 -3.14
CA SER A 207 15.80 14.78 -3.01
C SER A 207 16.02 15.80 -4.12
N SER A 208 14.99 16.54 -4.52
CA SER A 208 15.12 17.64 -5.49
C SER A 208 15.85 18.87 -4.93
N ASN A 209 16.13 18.89 -3.62
CA ASN A 209 16.71 20.03 -2.94
C ASN A 209 18.24 20.08 -3.10
N GLU A 210 18.72 21.23 -3.55
CA GLU A 210 20.14 21.57 -3.48
C GLU A 210 20.51 21.96 -2.03
N HIS A 211 21.65 21.49 -1.55
CA HIS A 211 22.17 21.88 -0.23
C HIS A 211 23.20 23.01 -0.35
N ASP A 212 24.17 22.85 -1.26
CA ASP A 212 25.17 23.86 -1.59
C ASP A 212 25.68 23.72 -3.04
N ASN A 213 26.76 24.42 -3.39
CA ASN A 213 27.32 24.39 -4.74
C ASN A 213 27.74 22.98 -5.20
N GLY A 214 28.21 22.12 -4.31
CA GLY A 214 28.72 20.78 -4.62
C GLY A 214 27.82 19.63 -4.18
N THR A 215 26.89 19.88 -3.27
CA THR A 215 26.06 18.83 -2.67
C THR A 215 24.56 19.09 -2.79
N ALA A 216 23.80 18.00 -2.77
CA ALA A 216 22.35 18.00 -2.73
C ALA A 216 21.84 17.11 -1.59
N GLU A 217 20.63 17.39 -1.14
CA GLU A 217 19.97 16.58 -0.12
C GLU A 217 19.61 15.20 -0.70
N GLY A 218 19.69 14.19 0.16
CA GLY A 218 19.22 12.85 -0.13
C GLY A 218 18.84 12.11 1.15
N TRP A 219 18.21 10.96 0.97
CA TRP A 219 17.72 10.13 2.08
C TRP A 219 18.37 8.77 2.04
N GLN A 220 18.73 8.25 3.20
CA GLN A 220 19.36 6.95 3.33
C GLN A 220 18.65 6.05 4.34
N LEU A 221 18.60 4.76 3.98
CA LEU A 221 18.19 3.66 4.85
C LEU A 221 19.39 2.76 5.03
N ARG A 222 19.73 2.39 6.27
CA ARG A 222 20.86 1.50 6.56
C ARG A 222 20.38 0.19 7.14
N HIS A 223 21.08 -0.92 6.88
CA HIS A 223 20.69 -2.24 7.37
C HIS A 223 20.72 -2.33 8.90
N ASP A 224 21.54 -1.50 9.56
CA ASP A 224 21.79 -1.44 11.00
C ASP A 224 21.02 -0.32 11.72
N VAL A 225 20.20 0.47 11.02
CA VAL A 225 19.43 1.57 11.61
C VAL A 225 17.94 1.41 11.31
N GLY A 226 17.10 1.48 12.35
CA GLY A 226 15.65 1.27 12.26
C GLY A 226 14.86 2.46 11.70
N VAL A 227 15.51 3.61 11.48
CA VAL A 227 14.91 4.86 10.99
C VAL A 227 15.56 5.30 9.68
N ILE A 228 14.82 6.04 8.86
CA ILE A 228 15.36 6.72 7.67
C ILE A 228 16.09 8.00 8.08
N GLN A 229 17.18 8.35 7.37
CA GLN A 229 18.04 9.48 7.73
C GLN A 229 18.23 10.43 6.54
N LEU A 230 18.15 11.74 6.81
CA LEU A 230 18.56 12.79 5.86
C LEU A 230 20.09 12.85 5.77
N GLY A 231 20.61 13.16 4.60
CA GLY A 231 22.03 13.42 4.37
C GLY A 231 22.27 14.34 3.17
N ASN A 232 23.51 14.80 3.03
CA ASN A 232 23.97 15.59 1.90
C ASN A 232 25.01 14.80 1.12
N PHE A 233 24.85 14.72 -0.20
CA PHE A 233 25.71 13.93 -1.07
C PHE A 233 26.21 14.78 -2.23
N TYR A 234 27.44 14.52 -2.69
CA TYR A 234 27.98 15.19 -3.87
C TYR A 234 27.09 14.95 -5.09
N LYS A 235 26.79 16.01 -5.85
CA LYS A 235 25.84 15.98 -6.96
C LYS A 235 26.26 15.06 -8.11
N ASP A 236 27.53 14.70 -8.18
CA ASP A 236 28.10 13.78 -9.17
C ASP A 236 28.10 12.30 -8.72
N HIS A 237 27.64 11.99 -7.51
CA HIS A 237 27.40 10.63 -7.07
C HIS A 237 26.17 10.01 -7.74
N GLY A 238 26.18 8.69 -7.95
CA GLY A 238 25.02 7.94 -8.41
C GLY A 238 24.14 7.48 -7.26
N LEU A 239 22.93 8.03 -7.13
CA LEU A 239 21.91 7.56 -6.18
C LEU A 239 20.63 7.20 -6.92
N ALA A 240 19.74 6.45 -6.26
CA ALA A 240 18.48 6.04 -6.84
C ALA A 240 17.47 7.20 -6.86
N VAL A 241 16.51 7.12 -7.79
CA VAL A 241 15.40 8.06 -7.90
C VAL A 241 14.09 7.32 -7.67
N ARG A 242 13.27 7.90 -6.79
CA ARG A 242 11.84 7.62 -6.66
C ARG A 242 11.09 8.80 -7.28
N CYS A 243 9.97 8.56 -7.94
CA CYS A 243 9.07 9.62 -8.38
C CYS A 243 7.82 9.66 -7.51
N VAL A 244 7.27 10.86 -7.31
CA VAL A 244 6.01 11.10 -6.60
C VAL A 244 5.00 11.87 -7.46
N ALA A 245 3.72 11.61 -7.22
CA ALA A 245 2.60 12.35 -7.79
C ALA A 245 1.61 12.76 -6.71
N ASN A 246 0.97 13.92 -6.89
CA ASN A 246 -0.04 14.40 -5.94
C ASN A 246 -1.28 13.49 -6.00
N LYS A 247 -1.88 13.20 -4.83
CA LYS A 247 -3.09 12.37 -4.77
C LYS A 247 -4.24 12.88 -5.65
N ASN A 248 -4.37 14.20 -5.77
CA ASN A 248 -5.46 14.85 -6.48
C ASN A 248 -5.20 15.04 -7.99
N SER A 249 -4.01 14.72 -8.49
CA SER A 249 -3.65 14.87 -9.91
C SER A 249 -3.75 13.57 -10.72
N ALA A 250 -4.07 12.43 -10.10
CA ALA A 250 -4.09 11.14 -10.78
C ALA A 250 -5.45 10.79 -11.38
N ASN A 251 -5.45 10.27 -12.61
CA ASN A 251 -6.64 9.71 -13.26
C ASN A 251 -6.65 8.19 -13.02
N ILE A 252 -7.59 7.70 -12.22
CA ILE A 252 -7.73 6.27 -11.92
C ILE A 252 -8.63 5.64 -12.99
N VAL A 253 -8.03 4.96 -13.97
CA VAL A 253 -8.77 4.50 -15.17
C VAL A 253 -9.40 3.12 -14.99
N THR A 254 -8.86 2.25 -14.13
CA THR A 254 -9.40 0.90 -13.89
C THR A 254 -8.96 0.32 -12.55
N GLY A 255 -9.88 -0.36 -11.84
CA GLY A 255 -9.58 -1.22 -10.68
C GLY A 255 -10.04 -0.65 -9.33
N LYS A 256 -10.71 -1.47 -8.51
CA LYS A 256 -11.10 -1.09 -7.13
C LYS A 256 -9.91 -0.99 -6.18
N ASP A 257 -8.78 -1.59 -6.56
CA ASP A 257 -7.48 -1.48 -5.90
C ASP A 257 -6.60 -0.49 -6.68
N VAL A 258 -6.50 0.73 -6.15
CA VAL A 258 -5.75 1.84 -6.77
C VAL A 258 -4.23 1.65 -6.63
N LEU A 259 -3.79 0.74 -5.76
CA LEU A 259 -2.41 0.61 -5.28
C LEU A 259 -1.87 -0.80 -5.49
N ASP A 260 -0.54 -0.91 -5.61
CA ASP A 260 0.17 -2.18 -5.68
C ASP A 260 -0.04 -2.95 -4.38
N SER A 261 -0.71 -4.10 -4.45
CA SER A 261 -0.98 -4.97 -3.29
C SER A 261 -0.07 -6.20 -3.22
N SER A 262 0.85 -6.36 -4.18
CA SER A 262 1.74 -7.54 -4.27
C SER A 262 2.69 -7.69 -3.09
N TYR A 263 2.91 -6.61 -2.33
CA TYR A 263 3.75 -6.63 -1.14
C TYR A 263 3.03 -7.17 0.11
N LEU A 264 1.69 -7.18 0.15
CA LEU A 264 0.94 -7.48 1.37
C LEU A 264 1.19 -8.89 1.90
N GLU A 265 1.25 -9.89 1.01
CA GLU A 265 1.54 -11.28 1.39
C GLU A 265 2.99 -11.49 1.81
N LYS A 266 3.88 -10.55 1.48
CA LYS A 266 5.30 -10.59 1.83
C LYS A 266 5.62 -9.87 3.15
N ILE A 267 4.65 -9.17 3.75
CA ILE A 267 4.84 -8.54 5.06
C ILE A 267 5.10 -9.67 6.08
N PRO A 268 6.27 -9.70 6.74
CA PRO A 268 6.59 -10.76 7.68
C PRO A 268 5.67 -10.65 8.90
N GLN A 269 5.08 -11.78 9.28
CA GLN A 269 4.26 -11.92 10.48
C GLN A 269 4.88 -13.00 11.35
N ASP A 270 5.14 -12.67 12.62
CA ASP A 270 5.73 -13.62 13.58
C ASP A 270 4.62 -14.36 14.32
N TYR A 271 3.95 -15.27 13.62
CA TYR A 271 2.85 -16.03 14.19
C TYR A 271 3.35 -17.11 15.15
N GLY A 272 2.86 -17.05 16.39
CA GLY A 272 2.89 -18.16 17.33
C GLY A 272 1.75 -19.16 17.07
N THR A 273 1.59 -20.11 18.00
CA THR A 273 0.52 -21.12 17.93
C THR A 273 -0.13 -21.33 19.29
N LEU A 274 -1.47 -21.44 19.30
CA LEU A 274 -2.30 -21.86 20.42
C LEU A 274 -3.07 -23.12 20.03
N LYS A 275 -3.20 -24.07 20.96
CA LYS A 275 -4.10 -25.23 20.81
C LYS A 275 -5.37 -25.06 21.64
N ILE A 276 -6.51 -25.38 21.03
CA ILE A 276 -7.80 -25.51 21.73
C ILE A 276 -8.39 -26.87 21.31
N GLY A 277 -8.37 -27.84 22.23
CA GLY A 277 -8.59 -29.24 21.89
C GLY A 277 -7.54 -29.74 20.88
N ASP A 278 -7.99 -30.40 19.82
CA ASP A 278 -7.12 -30.93 18.75
C ASP A 278 -6.79 -29.89 17.66
N GLN A 279 -7.38 -28.69 17.72
CA GLN A 279 -7.17 -27.65 16.72
C GLN A 279 -6.04 -26.70 17.11
N SER A 280 -5.23 -26.32 16.13
CA SER A 280 -4.15 -25.34 16.28
C SER A 280 -4.52 -24.04 15.56
N TYR A 281 -4.26 -22.93 16.23
CA TYR A 281 -4.60 -21.58 15.78
C TYR A 281 -3.36 -20.70 15.82
N ARG A 282 -3.21 -19.83 14.83
CA ARG A 282 -2.16 -18.82 14.84
C ARG A 282 -2.42 -17.79 15.94
N THR A 283 -1.35 -17.28 16.51
CA THR A 283 -1.39 -16.17 17.48
C THR A 283 -0.42 -15.08 17.06
N ILE A 284 -0.71 -13.83 17.39
CA ILE A 284 0.14 -12.69 17.05
C ILE A 284 0.20 -11.72 18.22
N GLU A 285 1.36 -11.10 18.46
CA GLU A 285 1.47 -10.02 19.44
C GLU A 285 1.19 -8.68 18.77
N ILE A 286 0.23 -7.93 19.31
CA ILE A 286 -0.12 -6.59 18.86
C ILE A 286 -0.23 -5.70 20.10
N ASP A 287 0.62 -4.68 20.15
CA ASP A 287 0.65 -3.69 21.23
C ASP A 287 0.74 -4.33 22.63
N GLY A 288 1.64 -5.31 22.78
CA GLY A 288 1.88 -6.03 24.05
C GLY A 288 0.79 -7.04 24.44
N VAL A 289 -0.23 -7.25 23.61
CA VAL A 289 -1.27 -8.27 23.83
C VAL A 289 -1.09 -9.40 22.81
N THR A 290 -1.05 -10.65 23.29
CA THR A 290 -1.06 -11.82 22.40
C THR A 290 -2.50 -12.18 22.02
N TRP A 291 -2.85 -12.01 20.75
CA TRP A 291 -4.16 -12.31 20.17
C TRP A 291 -4.14 -13.63 19.42
N MET A 292 -5.28 -14.31 19.34
CA MET A 292 -5.52 -15.26 18.25
C MET A 292 -5.66 -14.51 16.92
N ALA A 293 -4.97 -15.02 15.89
CA ALA A 293 -5.06 -14.58 14.50
C ALA A 293 -6.05 -15.42 13.67
N ASP A 294 -6.56 -16.53 14.22
CA ASP A 294 -7.63 -17.34 13.63
C ASP A 294 -8.91 -17.29 14.47
N ASN A 295 -10.08 -17.34 13.80
CA ASN A 295 -11.37 -17.49 14.48
C ASN A 295 -11.46 -18.89 15.09
N VAL A 296 -11.97 -19.01 16.32
CA VAL A 296 -12.16 -20.32 16.96
C VAL A 296 -13.11 -21.19 16.11
N ASN A 297 -12.80 -22.48 15.95
CA ASN A 297 -13.55 -23.41 15.11
C ASN A 297 -13.83 -24.77 15.82
N VAL A 298 -13.96 -24.74 17.14
CA VAL A 298 -14.32 -25.89 17.97
C VAL A 298 -15.83 -26.11 17.95
N ASN A 299 -16.26 -27.36 17.72
CA ASN A 299 -17.68 -27.67 17.76
C ASN A 299 -18.20 -27.68 19.22
N ASP A 300 -19.14 -26.80 19.49
CA ASP A 300 -19.81 -26.62 20.79
C ASP A 300 -21.33 -26.44 20.58
N ASP A 301 -22.16 -26.80 21.57
CA ASP A 301 -23.62 -26.70 21.47
C ASP A 301 -24.11 -25.26 21.18
N GLY A 302 -23.37 -24.25 21.66
CA GLY A 302 -23.65 -22.84 21.39
C GLY A 302 -23.06 -22.31 20.07
N SER A 303 -22.43 -23.17 19.26
CA SER A 303 -21.77 -22.80 18.01
C SER A 303 -22.60 -23.12 16.75
N SER A 304 -22.33 -22.45 15.64
CA SER A 304 -22.90 -22.75 14.31
C SER A 304 -21.87 -22.45 13.22
N CYS A 305 -21.94 -23.20 12.12
CA CYS A 305 -21.35 -22.74 10.87
C CYS A 305 -22.26 -21.72 10.21
N TYR A 306 -21.70 -20.78 9.46
CA TYR A 306 -22.52 -19.90 8.63
C TYR A 306 -23.38 -20.75 7.68
N ASN A 307 -24.69 -20.46 7.56
CA ASN A 307 -25.65 -21.26 6.78
C ASN A 307 -25.62 -22.78 7.06
N ASP A 308 -25.18 -23.18 8.25
CA ASP A 308 -24.98 -24.58 8.63
C ASP A 308 -24.05 -25.39 7.68
N ASP A 309 -23.20 -24.69 6.90
CA ASP A 309 -22.26 -25.30 5.95
C ASP A 309 -20.85 -25.41 6.55
N LYS A 310 -20.33 -26.65 6.57
CA LYS A 310 -18.99 -26.95 7.11
C LYS A 310 -17.87 -26.28 6.33
N GLU A 311 -18.04 -25.98 5.04
CA GLU A 311 -17.03 -25.25 4.26
C GLU A 311 -16.86 -23.81 4.76
N TYR A 312 -17.94 -23.15 5.20
CA TYR A 312 -17.83 -21.83 5.82
C TYR A 312 -17.15 -21.88 7.19
N CYS A 313 -17.36 -22.94 7.97
CA CYS A 313 -16.59 -23.16 9.19
C CYS A 313 -15.09 -23.31 8.91
N LYS A 314 -14.72 -24.02 7.84
CA LYS A 314 -13.32 -24.22 7.44
C LYS A 314 -12.67 -22.91 6.98
N GLU A 315 -13.40 -22.11 6.21
CA GLU A 315 -12.90 -20.83 5.67
C GLU A 315 -12.83 -19.75 6.76
N PHE A 316 -13.93 -19.56 7.50
CA PHE A 316 -14.15 -18.42 8.39
C PHE A 316 -14.15 -18.74 9.89
N GLY A 317 -14.11 -20.01 10.28
CA GLY A 317 -14.35 -20.42 11.67
C GLY A 317 -15.83 -20.46 12.03
N ARG A 318 -16.12 -20.80 13.29
CA ARG A 318 -17.49 -20.91 13.81
C ARG A 318 -17.99 -19.59 14.40
N LEU A 319 -19.31 -19.45 14.41
CA LEU A 319 -20.03 -18.42 15.14
C LEU A 319 -20.52 -19.00 16.47
N TYR A 320 -20.38 -18.29 17.58
CA TYR A 320 -20.74 -18.74 18.92
C TYR A 320 -21.71 -17.77 19.57
N SER A 321 -22.64 -18.27 20.39
CA SER A 321 -23.37 -17.42 21.33
C SER A 321 -22.41 -16.78 22.34
N TYR A 322 -22.85 -15.70 23.00
CA TYR A 322 -22.01 -15.05 24.01
C TYR A 322 -21.67 -16.00 25.17
N GLU A 323 -22.63 -16.84 25.59
CA GLU A 323 -22.43 -17.82 26.65
C GLU A 323 -21.35 -18.86 26.29
N ALA A 324 -21.36 -19.37 25.06
CA ALA A 324 -20.33 -20.29 24.59
C ALA A 324 -18.97 -19.60 24.44
N ALA A 325 -18.96 -18.36 23.96
CA ALA A 325 -17.74 -17.56 23.81
C ALA A 325 -16.99 -17.33 25.13
N LEU A 326 -17.72 -17.21 26.26
CA LEU A 326 -17.11 -17.07 27.59
C LEU A 326 -16.36 -18.32 28.07
N LYS A 327 -16.67 -19.50 27.50
CA LYS A 327 -16.15 -20.81 27.96
C LYS A 327 -15.13 -21.43 27.00
N ILE A 328 -15.07 -20.96 25.74
CA ILE A 328 -14.31 -21.63 24.67
C ILE A 328 -12.80 -21.35 24.70
N CYS A 329 -12.38 -20.25 25.33
CA CYS A 329 -10.96 -19.93 25.47
C CYS A 329 -10.29 -20.85 26.50
N PRO A 330 -9.11 -21.42 26.20
CA PRO A 330 -8.43 -22.36 27.09
C PRO A 330 -7.81 -21.65 28.32
N ASP A 331 -7.34 -22.43 29.28
CA ASP A 331 -6.62 -21.91 30.44
C ASP A 331 -5.45 -21.01 30.05
N GLY A 332 -5.29 -19.90 30.78
CA GLY A 332 -4.33 -18.84 30.45
C GLY A 332 -4.78 -17.89 29.32
N TRP A 333 -5.94 -18.13 28.71
CA TRP A 333 -6.54 -17.27 27.68
C TRP A 333 -7.95 -16.86 28.09
N GLN A 334 -8.45 -15.78 27.48
CA GLN A 334 -9.78 -15.25 27.76
C GLN A 334 -10.40 -14.58 26.54
N LEU A 335 -11.72 -14.38 26.61
CA LEU A 335 -12.41 -13.49 25.68
C LEU A 335 -11.87 -12.05 25.88
N PRO A 336 -11.51 -11.31 24.81
CA PRO A 336 -10.86 -10.03 24.93
C PRO A 336 -11.79 -8.96 25.50
N THR A 337 -11.25 -8.14 26.37
CA THR A 337 -11.95 -7.02 27.00
C THR A 337 -12.11 -5.84 26.06
N LYS A 338 -13.02 -4.93 26.39
CA LYS A 338 -13.18 -3.66 25.66
C LYS A 338 -11.90 -2.83 25.64
N THR A 339 -11.14 -2.81 26.74
CA THR A 339 -9.87 -2.09 26.81
C THR A 339 -8.88 -2.62 25.79
N GLN A 340 -8.74 -3.95 25.69
CA GLN A 340 -7.84 -4.58 24.70
C GLN A 340 -8.26 -4.28 23.25
N TYR A 341 -9.55 -4.37 22.93
CA TYR A 341 -10.04 -3.97 21.59
C TYR A 341 -9.88 -2.47 21.33
N SER A 342 -10.00 -1.63 22.36
CA SER A 342 -9.81 -0.18 22.21
C SER A 342 -8.34 0.16 21.92
N SER A 343 -7.39 -0.52 22.59
CA SER A 343 -5.96 -0.42 22.27
C SER A 343 -5.69 -0.92 20.85
N LEU A 344 -6.22 -2.09 20.46
CA LEU A 344 -6.09 -2.62 19.10
C LEU A 344 -6.61 -1.64 18.04
N LYS A 345 -7.79 -1.05 18.27
CA LYS A 345 -8.37 -0.03 17.38
C LYS A 345 -7.45 1.19 17.26
N MET A 346 -6.90 1.66 18.37
CA MET A 346 -6.00 2.81 18.39
C MET A 346 -4.67 2.53 17.72
N TYR A 347 -4.15 1.31 17.86
CA TYR A 347 -2.92 0.85 17.24
C TYR A 347 -3.09 0.68 15.73
N ALA A 348 -4.14 -0.02 15.30
CA ALA A 348 -4.35 -0.33 13.90
C ALA A 348 -4.91 0.82 13.05
N LYS A 349 -5.56 1.81 13.69
CA LYS A 349 -6.19 3.01 13.11
C LYS A 349 -7.38 2.76 12.18
N THR A 350 -7.32 1.75 11.31
CA THR A 350 -8.32 1.52 10.27
C THR A 350 -8.82 0.07 10.24
N ASN A 351 -10.03 -0.14 9.70
CA ASN A 351 -10.55 -1.47 9.41
C ASN A 351 -9.63 -2.21 8.44
N ALA A 352 -9.20 -1.55 7.36
CA ALA A 352 -8.33 -2.15 6.34
C ALA A 352 -7.05 -2.74 6.96
N ALA A 353 -6.43 -2.09 7.95
CA ALA A 353 -5.25 -2.59 8.64
C ALA A 353 -5.47 -3.93 9.39
N LEU A 354 -6.69 -4.21 9.86
CA LEU A 354 -7.06 -5.43 10.61
C LEU A 354 -7.69 -6.51 9.72
N ARG A 355 -8.29 -6.14 8.60
CA ARG A 355 -8.93 -7.08 7.66
C ARG A 355 -7.89 -8.01 7.03
N SER A 356 -8.25 -9.29 6.93
CA SER A 356 -7.56 -10.28 6.10
C SER A 356 -7.42 -9.79 4.65
N THR A 357 -6.37 -10.25 3.95
CA THR A 357 -6.05 -9.82 2.57
C THR A 357 -7.00 -10.39 1.52
N SER A 358 -7.85 -11.35 1.90
CA SER A 358 -8.79 -12.06 1.03
C SER A 358 -10.12 -12.38 1.74
N GLY A 359 -11.11 -12.86 0.99
CA GLY A 359 -12.40 -13.32 1.54
C GLY A 359 -13.46 -12.23 1.70
N TRP A 360 -13.08 -10.95 1.62
CA TRP A 360 -14.02 -9.82 1.63
C TRP A 360 -14.71 -9.64 0.28
N SER A 361 -15.87 -8.98 0.30
CA SER A 361 -16.64 -8.64 -0.89
C SER A 361 -15.81 -7.91 -1.93
N ASN A 362 -16.09 -8.14 -3.21
CA ASN A 362 -15.45 -7.41 -4.31
C ASN A 362 -15.73 -5.90 -4.27
N ASN A 363 -16.65 -5.40 -3.45
CA ASN A 363 -16.88 -3.97 -3.24
C ASN A 363 -15.99 -3.35 -2.15
N ALA A 364 -15.29 -4.19 -1.38
CA ALA A 364 -14.37 -3.75 -0.36
C ALA A 364 -13.07 -3.21 -0.98
N SER A 365 -12.45 -2.23 -0.33
CA SER A 365 -11.01 -2.00 -0.53
C SER A 365 -10.24 -3.23 -0.06
N LYS A 366 -9.04 -3.45 -0.60
CA LYS A 366 -8.14 -4.51 -0.14
C LYS A 366 -7.92 -4.45 1.37
N GLY A 367 -8.07 -5.59 2.05
CA GLY A 367 -7.62 -5.75 3.43
C GLY A 367 -6.10 -5.83 3.47
N LEU A 368 -5.48 -5.18 4.44
CA LEU A 368 -4.03 -4.96 4.48
C LEU A 368 -3.33 -5.92 5.45
N ASN A 369 -4.04 -6.45 6.44
CA ASN A 369 -3.53 -7.32 7.49
C ASN A 369 -2.14 -6.90 8.04
N PHE A 370 -1.91 -5.61 8.25
CA PHE A 370 -0.58 -5.11 8.60
C PHE A 370 -0.07 -5.77 9.88
N TRP A 371 -0.93 -5.91 10.89
CA TRP A 371 -0.52 -6.37 12.21
C TRP A 371 -0.77 -7.86 12.46
N GLY A 372 -1.10 -8.62 11.41
CA GLY A 372 -1.35 -10.06 11.51
C GLY A 372 -2.64 -10.45 12.23
N PHE A 373 -3.54 -9.51 12.54
CA PHE A 373 -4.82 -9.82 13.21
C PHE A 373 -5.72 -10.73 12.36
N ASP A 374 -5.65 -10.58 11.04
CA ASP A 374 -6.31 -11.42 10.02
C ASP A 374 -7.83 -11.58 10.23
N ALA A 375 -8.55 -10.46 10.38
CA ALA A 375 -9.99 -10.49 10.57
C ALA A 375 -10.69 -11.06 9.33
N LYS A 376 -11.38 -12.18 9.51
CA LYS A 376 -12.14 -12.87 8.47
C LYS A 376 -13.61 -12.42 8.48
N PRO A 377 -14.22 -12.11 7.33
CA PRO A 377 -15.58 -11.58 7.25
C PRO A 377 -16.65 -12.67 7.36
N ALA A 378 -16.72 -13.29 8.53
CA ALA A 378 -17.59 -14.42 8.82
C ALA A 378 -19.08 -14.05 8.95
N GLY A 379 -19.42 -12.76 8.95
CA GLY A 379 -20.77 -12.29 9.21
C GLY A 379 -21.24 -12.63 10.63
N GLY A 380 -22.55 -12.77 10.80
CA GLY A 380 -23.19 -13.12 12.06
C GLY A 380 -24.47 -13.92 11.88
N MET A 381 -25.04 -14.36 12.99
CA MET A 381 -26.31 -15.07 13.06
C MET A 381 -27.21 -14.45 14.12
N ASP A 382 -28.46 -14.17 13.76
CA ASP A 382 -29.53 -13.72 14.66
C ASP A 382 -30.70 -14.71 14.55
N GLY A 383 -31.03 -15.40 15.64
CA GLY A 383 -32.00 -16.48 15.63
C GLY A 383 -31.59 -17.60 14.66
N LYS A 384 -32.25 -17.69 13.50
CA LYS A 384 -31.93 -18.64 12.41
C LYS A 384 -31.39 -17.95 11.15
N ASP A 385 -31.36 -16.62 11.15
CA ASP A 385 -30.99 -15.84 9.98
C ASP A 385 -29.51 -15.50 10.03
N PHE A 386 -28.84 -15.68 8.90
CA PHE A 386 -27.42 -15.35 8.73
C PHE A 386 -27.27 -14.07 7.90
N PHE A 387 -26.29 -13.24 8.23
CA PHE A 387 -26.11 -11.94 7.60
C PHE A 387 -24.63 -11.56 7.44
N ASP A 388 -24.37 -10.59 6.56
CA ASP A 388 -23.06 -9.93 6.36
C ASP A 388 -21.85 -10.83 6.05
N LEU A 389 -22.05 -12.03 5.51
CA LEU A 389 -20.92 -12.82 5.02
C LEU A 389 -20.14 -12.04 3.96
N LYS A 390 -18.80 -12.06 4.07
CA LYS A 390 -17.89 -11.28 3.22
C LYS A 390 -18.03 -9.75 3.38
N ALA A 391 -18.94 -9.27 4.22
CA ALA A 391 -19.20 -7.85 4.44
C ALA A 391 -18.68 -7.35 5.81
N SER A 392 -18.81 -8.18 6.85
CA SER A 392 -18.50 -7.82 8.24
C SER A 392 -17.81 -8.97 8.98
N ALA A 393 -16.97 -8.60 9.94
CA ALA A 393 -16.42 -9.48 10.97
C ALA A 393 -16.86 -8.96 12.35
N TYR A 394 -17.55 -9.80 13.11
CA TYR A 394 -18.00 -9.50 14.46
C TYR A 394 -17.27 -10.39 15.45
N PHE A 395 -16.75 -9.77 16.52
CA PHE A 395 -16.06 -10.47 17.60
C PHE A 395 -16.67 -10.13 18.94
N TRP A 396 -16.99 -11.13 19.76
CA TRP A 396 -17.47 -10.88 21.11
C TRP A 396 -16.43 -10.14 21.97
N VAL A 397 -16.94 -9.25 22.82
CA VAL A 397 -16.16 -8.46 23.79
C VAL A 397 -16.58 -8.87 25.19
N ASN A 398 -15.60 -9.18 26.04
CA ASN A 398 -15.84 -9.44 27.46
C ASN A 398 -16.02 -8.10 28.20
N GLU A 399 -17.27 -7.66 28.32
CA GLU A 399 -17.66 -6.54 29.18
C GLU A 399 -19.04 -6.75 29.78
N ASN A 400 -19.32 -6.07 30.90
CA ASN A 400 -20.64 -6.05 31.51
C ASN A 400 -21.40 -4.82 31.01
N LEU A 401 -22.58 -5.04 30.45
CA LEU A 401 -23.52 -3.99 30.04
C LEU A 401 -24.63 -3.83 31.07
N SER A 402 -25.32 -2.69 31.06
CA SER A 402 -26.48 -2.45 31.92
C SER A 402 -27.67 -3.32 31.56
N ASP A 403 -27.86 -3.63 30.27
CA ASP A 403 -28.85 -4.61 29.81
C ASP A 403 -28.23 -6.01 29.84
N GLU A 404 -28.67 -6.81 30.80
CA GLU A 404 -28.17 -8.17 31.02
C GLU A 404 -28.47 -9.14 29.86
N SER A 405 -29.41 -8.81 28.96
CA SER A 405 -29.70 -9.60 27.76
C SER A 405 -28.73 -9.35 26.61
N LYS A 406 -27.92 -8.29 26.71
CA LYS A 406 -27.03 -7.82 25.65
C LYS A 406 -25.55 -8.04 25.97
N ALA A 407 -24.76 -8.20 24.92
CA ALA A 407 -23.30 -8.21 24.99
C ALA A 407 -22.72 -7.38 23.84
N SER A 408 -21.50 -6.88 24.06
CA SER A 408 -20.84 -6.06 23.06
C SER A 408 -20.03 -6.87 22.06
N THR A 409 -19.95 -6.34 20.85
CA THR A 409 -19.08 -6.85 19.78
C THR A 409 -18.14 -5.78 19.28
N PHE A 410 -16.90 -6.18 18.96
CA PHE A 410 -15.99 -5.41 18.14
C PHE A 410 -16.27 -5.73 16.67
N TRP A 411 -16.58 -4.69 15.90
CA TRP A 411 -17.08 -4.81 14.54
C TRP A 411 -16.12 -4.17 13.55
N ILE A 412 -15.68 -4.98 12.59
CA ILE A 412 -14.85 -4.58 11.46
C ILE A 412 -15.65 -4.85 10.17
N ASN A 413 -15.81 -3.84 9.33
CA ASN A 413 -16.53 -3.97 8.06
C ASN A 413 -15.72 -3.34 6.90
N TYR A 414 -16.19 -3.47 5.66
CA TYR A 414 -15.46 -2.94 4.50
C TYR A 414 -15.80 -1.50 4.10
N TYR A 415 -16.88 -0.92 4.61
CA TYR A 415 -17.40 0.38 4.16
C TYR A 415 -17.08 1.53 5.12
N ASP A 416 -16.85 1.23 6.40
CA ASP A 416 -16.37 2.18 7.38
C ASP A 416 -14.84 2.18 7.46
N GLN A 417 -14.27 3.35 7.77
CA GLN A 417 -12.82 3.51 7.89
C GLN A 417 -12.25 2.89 9.16
N VAL A 418 -12.99 2.91 10.28
CA VAL A 418 -12.48 2.52 11.59
C VAL A 418 -13.38 1.46 12.26
N PRO A 419 -12.83 0.58 13.09
CA PRO A 419 -13.63 -0.39 13.83
C PRO A 419 -14.58 0.28 14.82
N SER A 420 -15.71 -0.37 15.11
CA SER A 420 -16.73 0.15 16.02
C SER A 420 -17.14 -0.89 17.07
N PHE A 421 -17.71 -0.42 18.18
CA PHE A 421 -18.36 -1.29 19.15
C PHE A 421 -19.87 -1.24 18.95
N MET A 422 -20.49 -2.40 18.94
CA MET A 422 -21.95 -2.56 18.83
C MET A 422 -22.45 -3.43 19.98
N SER A 423 -23.74 -3.40 20.27
CA SER A 423 -24.38 -4.21 21.30
C SER A 423 -25.50 -5.04 20.68
N TYR A 424 -25.48 -6.35 20.95
CA TYR A 424 -26.40 -7.32 20.37
C TYR A 424 -26.91 -8.30 21.42
N ASP A 425 -27.97 -9.05 21.09
CA ASP A 425 -28.50 -10.09 21.97
C ASP A 425 -27.46 -11.18 22.22
N LYS A 426 -27.33 -11.63 23.46
CA LYS A 426 -26.39 -12.71 23.85
C LYS A 426 -26.65 -14.04 23.12
N LYS A 427 -27.85 -14.23 22.56
CA LYS A 427 -28.24 -15.40 21.76
C LYS A 427 -27.75 -15.33 20.31
N ASN A 428 -27.42 -14.14 19.80
CA ASN A 428 -26.80 -14.02 18.47
C ASN A 428 -25.49 -14.81 18.45
N LYS A 429 -25.00 -15.17 17.27
CA LYS A 429 -23.71 -15.86 17.14
C LYS A 429 -22.72 -15.07 16.30
N TYR A 430 -21.53 -14.86 16.87
CA TYR A 430 -20.42 -14.14 16.25
C TYR A 430 -19.11 -14.89 16.42
N SER A 431 -18.08 -14.48 15.68
CA SER A 431 -16.76 -15.11 15.79
C SER A 431 -16.14 -14.86 17.16
N VAL A 432 -15.27 -15.79 17.59
CA VAL A 432 -14.49 -15.65 18.82
C VAL A 432 -13.00 -15.59 18.49
N ARG A 433 -12.31 -14.66 19.14
CA ARG A 433 -10.85 -14.62 19.29
C ARG A 433 -10.56 -14.65 20.77
N CYS A 434 -9.52 -15.35 21.18
CA CYS A 434 -9.01 -15.30 22.54
C CYS A 434 -7.75 -14.44 22.61
N VAL A 435 -7.49 -13.87 23.78
CA VAL A 435 -6.24 -13.18 24.12
C VAL A 435 -5.61 -13.83 25.34
N LYS A 436 -4.28 -13.82 25.42
CA LYS A 436 -3.55 -14.31 26.58
C LYS A 436 -3.80 -13.40 27.78
N LYS A 437 -4.00 -14.00 28.96
CA LYS A 437 -4.29 -13.28 30.22
C LYS A 437 -3.12 -12.47 30.73
#